data_AF-A0A7X7RPL1-F1
#
_entry.id   AF-A0A7X7RPL1-F1
#
_cell.length_a   1.000
_cell.length_b   1.000
_cell.length_c   1.000
_cell.angle_alpha   90.00
_cell.angle_beta   90.00
_cell.angle_gamma   90.00
#
_symmetry.space_group_name_H-M   'P 1'
#
loop_
_entity.id
_entity.type
_entity.pdbx_description
1 polymer ?
#
loop_
_entity_poly.entity_id
_entity_poly.type
_entity_poly.pdbx_seq_one_letter_code
_entity_poly.pdbx_strand_id
1 'polypeptide(L)'
;MDGETFVLQNRLALSRITEVRGGRFDGATLSGNLLDLKFRIDHGGRLVAEAEGKILSPHQAHVVHIRTVDDPDAEQLAALMMIDLLIQMREEM
;
A
#
# COMPACT_ATOMS: atom_id res chain seq x y z
N MET A 1 -8.39 -14.77 22.17
CA MET A 1 -7.66 -14.95 20.91
C MET A 1 -6.72 -13.78 20.84
N ASP A 2 -5.42 -14.02 20.98
CA ASP A 2 -4.46 -12.96 20.73
C ASP A 2 -4.46 -12.73 19.22
N GLY A 3 -4.90 -11.53 18.82
CA GLY A 3 -4.89 -11.13 17.42
C GLY A 3 -3.47 -11.03 16.89
N GLU A 4 -3.33 -11.12 15.58
CA GLU A 4 -2.06 -10.83 14.94
C GLU A 4 -1.71 -9.34 15.08
N THR A 5 -0.45 -9.04 15.43
CA THR A 5 0.05 -7.67 15.56
C THR A 5 1.07 -7.39 14.48
N PHE A 6 0.91 -6.26 13.81
CA PHE A 6 1.84 -5.74 12.82
C PHE A 6 1.93 -4.21 12.92
N VAL A 7 3.01 -3.65 12.40
CA VAL A 7 3.30 -2.21 12.42
C VAL A 7 3.55 -1.74 11.01
N LEU A 8 2.93 -0.62 10.62
CA LEU A 8 3.25 0.09 9.40
C LEU A 8 4.30 1.15 9.72
N GLN A 9 5.51 0.97 9.17
CA GLN A 9 6.65 1.83 9.46
C GLN A 9 7.10 2.58 8.21
N ASN A 10 7.05 3.90 8.29
CA ASN A 10 7.60 4.78 7.26
C ASN A 10 9.13 4.82 7.34
N ARG A 11 9.80 4.39 6.26
CA ARG A 11 11.26 4.35 6.16
C ARG A 11 11.87 5.61 5.53
N LEU A 12 11.19 6.22 4.57
CA LEU A 12 11.71 7.37 3.82
C LEU A 12 10.60 8.39 3.58
N ALA A 13 10.82 9.62 4.04
CA ALA A 13 9.81 10.67 3.95
C ALA A 13 9.58 11.16 2.50
N LEU A 14 10.64 11.36 1.70
CA LEU A 14 10.44 11.93 0.35
C LEU A 14 10.00 10.91 -0.72
N SER A 15 10.37 9.63 -0.59
CA SER A 15 9.98 8.56 -1.53
C SER A 15 8.88 7.65 -0.96
N ARG A 16 8.30 8.05 0.18
CA ARG A 16 7.24 7.41 0.98
C ARG A 16 7.23 5.89 0.82
N ILE A 17 8.20 5.26 1.46
CA ILE A 17 8.29 3.81 1.58
C ILE A 17 7.72 3.40 2.93
N THR A 18 6.54 2.80 2.94
CA THR A 18 5.96 2.13 4.13
C THR A 18 6.38 0.67 4.09
N GLU A 19 6.90 0.15 5.20
CA GLU A 19 7.16 -1.26 5.40
C GLU A 19 6.23 -1.83 6.47
N VAL A 20 5.70 -3.03 6.25
CA VAL A 20 5.01 -3.81 7.27
C VAL A 20 6.01 -4.60 8.09
N ARG A 21 5.91 -4.53 9.41
CA ARG A 21 6.71 -5.32 10.37
C ARG A 21 5.83 -6.16 11.27
N GLY A 22 6.10 -7.46 11.31
CA GLY A 22 5.33 -8.46 12.04
C GLY A 22 4.10 -8.96 11.30
N GLY A 23 3.54 -10.06 11.81
CA GLY A 23 2.38 -10.75 11.22
C GLY A 23 2.67 -11.40 9.86
N ARG A 24 1.62 -11.86 9.19
CA ARG A 24 1.65 -12.58 7.91
C ARG A 24 2.04 -11.72 6.70
N PHE A 25 2.09 -10.42 6.90
CA PHE A 25 2.49 -9.43 5.90
C PHE A 25 3.91 -8.90 6.13
N ASP A 26 4.67 -9.48 7.07
CA ASP A 26 6.00 -9.03 7.42
C ASP A 26 6.91 -8.87 6.19
N GLY A 27 7.56 -7.72 6.08
CA GLY A 27 8.44 -7.39 4.96
C GLY A 27 7.71 -6.92 3.69
N ALA A 28 6.38 -6.79 3.70
CA ALA A 28 5.67 -6.11 2.63
C ALA A 28 6.05 -4.62 2.60
N THR A 29 6.21 -4.05 1.41
CA THR A 29 6.58 -2.65 1.22
C THR A 29 5.63 -1.98 0.25
N LEU A 30 5.12 -0.80 0.63
CA LEU A 30 4.51 0.15 -0.29
C LEU A 30 5.55 1.19 -0.69
N SER A 31 5.62 1.50 -1.97
CA SER A 31 6.37 2.64 -2.51
C SER A 31 5.46 3.44 -3.43
N GLY A 32 5.51 4.77 -3.38
CA GLY A 32 4.58 5.58 -4.14
C GLY A 32 4.74 7.08 -3.95
N ASN A 33 3.83 7.84 -4.57
CA ASN A 33 3.75 9.28 -4.47
C ASN A 33 2.36 9.70 -3.98
N LEU A 34 2.31 10.54 -2.93
CA LEU A 34 1.07 11.02 -2.35
C LEU A 34 0.32 12.01 -3.27
N LEU A 35 1.02 12.68 -4.18
CA LEU A 35 0.42 13.70 -5.06
C LEU A 35 -0.51 13.10 -6.12
N ASP A 36 -0.14 11.95 -6.68
CA ASP A 36 -0.88 11.27 -7.73
C ASP A 36 -1.46 9.91 -7.30
N LEU A 37 -1.30 9.58 -6.00
CA LEU A 37 -1.70 8.33 -5.36
C LEU A 37 -1.21 7.07 -6.09
N LYS A 38 -0.20 7.19 -6.95
CA LYS A 38 0.45 6.02 -7.54
C LYS A 38 1.20 5.28 -6.46
N PHE A 39 0.99 3.98 -6.41
CA PHE A 39 1.72 3.12 -5.50
C PHE A 39 1.99 1.76 -6.12
N ARG A 40 2.98 1.10 -5.54
CA ARG A 40 3.38 -0.27 -5.79
C ARG A 40 3.56 -0.97 -4.45
N ILE A 41 2.99 -2.16 -4.32
CA ILE A 41 3.13 -3.02 -3.15
C ILE A 41 3.91 -4.27 -3.55
N ASP A 42 5.02 -4.49 -2.88
CA ASP A 42 5.84 -5.68 -3.02
C ASP A 42 5.81 -6.51 -1.72
N HIS A 43 5.73 -7.83 -1.82
CA HIS A 43 5.83 -8.76 -0.69
C HIS A 43 6.67 -9.96 -1.11
N GLY A 44 7.70 -10.31 -0.34
CA GLY A 44 8.62 -11.40 -0.69
C GLY A 44 9.31 -11.23 -2.05
N GLY A 45 9.56 -9.98 -2.47
CA GLY A 45 10.17 -9.65 -3.77
C GLY A 45 9.24 -9.81 -4.98
N ARG A 46 7.93 -9.97 -4.77
CA ARG A 46 6.92 -10.06 -5.82
C ARG A 46 6.01 -8.85 -5.79
N LEU A 47 5.63 -8.37 -6.98
CA LEU A 47 4.59 -7.35 -7.12
C LEU A 47 3.24 -7.95 -6.71
N VAL A 48 2.67 -7.44 -5.62
CA VAL A 48 1.35 -7.84 -5.13
C VAL A 48 0.26 -6.99 -5.77
N ALA A 49 0.42 -5.67 -5.70
CA ALA A 49 -0.55 -4.74 -6.22
C ALA A 49 0.11 -3.45 -6.69
N GLU A 50 -0.54 -2.76 -7.61
CA GLU A 50 -0.14 -1.42 -8.03
C GLU A 50 -1.37 -0.59 -8.41
N ALA A 51 -1.22 0.72 -8.35
CA ALA A 51 -2.21 1.64 -8.88
C ALA A 51 -1.59 2.56 -9.93
N GLU A 52 -2.22 2.59 -11.11
CA GLU A 52 -1.84 3.48 -12.19
C GLU A 52 -2.66 4.78 -12.08
N GLY A 53 -2.01 5.83 -11.61
CA GLY A 53 -2.65 7.12 -11.40
C GLY A 53 -2.95 7.83 -12.72
N LYS A 54 -4.23 8.12 -12.95
CA LYS A 54 -4.63 9.30 -13.72
C LYS A 54 -5.19 10.33 -12.77
N ILE A 55 -4.79 11.57 -13.02
CA ILE A 55 -5.18 12.83 -12.36
C ILE A 55 -6.54 12.68 -11.69
N LEU A 56 -6.60 12.80 -10.36
CA LEU A 56 -7.83 12.78 -9.55
C LEU A 56 -8.77 13.92 -9.98
N SER A 57 -9.48 13.72 -11.08
CA SER A 57 -10.68 14.49 -11.37
C SER A 57 -11.79 13.94 -10.47
N PRO A 58 -12.78 14.77 -10.07
CA PRO A 58 -13.88 14.35 -9.18
C PRO A 58 -14.72 13.14 -9.68
N HIS A 59 -14.50 12.71 -10.93
CA HIS A 59 -15.21 11.62 -11.59
C HIS A 59 -14.33 10.41 -11.92
N GLN A 60 -13.04 10.41 -11.54
CA GLN A 60 -12.15 9.29 -11.85
C GLN A 60 -12.08 8.29 -10.69
N ALA A 61 -12.24 7.01 -11.04
CA ALA A 61 -12.02 5.89 -10.15
C ALA A 61 -10.51 5.64 -9.99
N HIS A 62 -10.06 5.43 -8.75
CA HIS A 62 -8.71 4.96 -8.47
C HIS A 62 -8.67 3.45 -8.71
N VAL A 63 -8.00 3.02 -9.78
CA VAL A 63 -7.94 1.61 -10.16
C VAL A 63 -6.71 0.97 -9.51
N VAL A 64 -6.95 -0.04 -8.69
CA VAL A 64 -5.91 -0.91 -8.12
C VAL A 64 -5.89 -2.21 -8.89
N HIS A 65 -4.71 -2.62 -9.32
CA HIS A 65 -4.48 -3.90 -9.93
C HIS A 65 -3.82 -4.84 -8.95
N ILE A 66 -4.51 -5.93 -8.60
CA ILE A 66 -3.89 -7.07 -7.93
C ILE A 66 -3.17 -7.91 -8.98
N ARG A 67 -1.88 -8.15 -8.78
CA ARG A 67 -0.98 -8.80 -9.74
C ARG A 67 -0.61 -10.23 -9.34
N THR A 68 -1.02 -10.68 -8.17
CA THR A 68 -0.87 -12.06 -7.68
C THR A 68 -2.20 -12.79 -7.78
N VAL A 69 -2.21 -13.95 -8.45
CA VAL A 69 -3.42 -14.78 -8.59
C VAL A 69 -3.53 -15.81 -7.45
N ASP A 70 -2.40 -16.20 -6.86
CA ASP A 70 -2.30 -17.32 -5.90
C ASP A 70 -2.09 -16.87 -4.45
N ASP A 71 -2.13 -15.57 -4.17
CA ASP A 71 -1.99 -15.02 -2.82
C ASP A 71 -3.36 -14.62 -2.28
N PRO A 72 -3.97 -15.42 -1.38
CA PRO A 72 -5.31 -15.16 -0.86
C PRO A 72 -5.37 -13.90 0.00
N ASP A 73 -4.24 -13.39 0.48
CA ASP A 73 -4.19 -12.23 1.35
C ASP A 73 -3.79 -10.94 0.61
N ALA A 74 -3.52 -11.01 -0.70
CA ALA A 74 -3.08 -9.88 -1.52
C ALA A 74 -4.07 -8.71 -1.52
N GLU A 75 -5.37 -8.99 -1.62
CA GLU A 75 -6.42 -7.97 -1.56
C GLU A 75 -6.45 -7.27 -0.20
N GLN A 76 -6.28 -8.04 0.88
CA GLN A 76 -6.27 -7.50 2.24
C GLN A 76 -5.02 -6.63 2.49
N LEU A 77 -3.85 -7.10 2.05
CA LEU A 77 -2.62 -6.31 2.11
C LEU A 77 -2.76 -5.01 1.31
N ALA A 78 -3.28 -5.08 0.09
CA ALA A 78 -3.50 -3.91 -0.76
C ALA A 78 -4.43 -2.89 -0.10
N ALA A 79 -5.53 -3.33 0.51
CA ALA A 79 -6.47 -2.46 1.22
C ALA A 79 -5.83 -1.79 2.43
N LEU A 80 -5.08 -2.53 3.26
CA LEU A 80 -4.40 -1.99 4.44
C LEU A 80 -3.38 -0.91 4.07
N MET A 81 -2.53 -1.18 3.08
CA MET A 81 -1.50 -0.24 2.64
C MET A 81 -2.10 0.98 1.95
N MET A 82 -3.22 0.83 1.23
CA MET A 82 -3.95 1.97 0.67
C MET A 82 -4.53 2.87 1.75
N ILE A 83 -5.12 2.31 2.82
CA ILE A 83 -5.66 3.10 3.93
C ILE A 83 -4.54 3.90 4.60
N ASP A 84 -3.38 3.28 4.83
CA ASP A 84 -2.19 3.96 5.36
C ASP A 84 -1.76 5.13 4.46
N LEU A 85 -1.67 4.90 3.15
CA LEU A 85 -1.34 5.95 2.18
C LEU A 85 -2.32 7.14 2.23
N LEU A 86 -3.62 6.87 2.37
CA LEU A 86 -4.64 7.91 2.47
C LEU A 86 -4.57 8.67 3.80
N ILE A 87 -4.22 8.00 4.90
CA ILE A 87 -3.98 8.64 6.20
C ILE A 87 -2.79 9.58 6.10
N GLN A 88 -1.69 9.13 5.50
CA GLN A 88 -0.49 9.95 5.28
C GLN A 88 -0.81 11.19 4.40
N MET A 89 -1.56 11.01 3.31
CA MET A 89 -2.00 12.13 2.46
C MET A 89 -2.78 13.17 3.25
N ARG A 90 -3.69 12.74 4.14
CA ARG A 90 -4.49 13.65 4.96
C ARG A 90 -3.66 14.39 6.00
N GLU A 91 -2.63 13.77 6.57
CA GLU A 91 -1.76 14.39 7.58
C GLU A 91 -0.79 15.44 6.98
N GLU A 92 -0.51 15.35 5.68
CA GLU A 92 0.38 16.28 4.98
C GLU A 92 -0.32 17.50 4.36
N MET A 93 -1.66 17.54 4.39
CA MET A 93 -2.50 18.66 3.94
C MET A 93 -2.88 19.61 5.08
#